data_AF-A0A2G8KJ14-F1
#
_entry.id   AF-A0A2G8KJ14-F1
#
_cell.length_a   1.000
_cell.length_b   1.000
_cell.length_c   1.000
_cell.angle_alpha   90.00
_cell.angle_beta   90.00
_cell.angle_gamma   90.00
#
_symmetry.space_group_name_H-M   'P 1'
#
loop_
_entity.id
_entity.type
_entity.pdbx_description
1 polymer ?
#
loop_
_entity_poly.entity_id
_entity_poly.type
_entity_poly.pdbx_seq_one_letter_code
_entity_poly.pdbx_strand_id
1 'polypeptide(L)'
;MKKCSAVLVFLLKRSDIRRAGYRRGRIQTGPHPYLNSDLDPLLGVNLPARRVIIRTIMFNRRVIDPLCYRQMAGRAGRKGVDTEGESILVCKPNEMEKAKALISSDLPPVQSCLIQREGDELSNSMKRAILEVIASGVAKSPTDVQRYSSSTLLAASLSSEDGDNPDGKATSSSSIDACISFLREQEFIRLEKGEDGGETFLPTQLGSATLASALSPHEALAVFTELQRARKSFVLENELHILYQVTPIYDNIKPDWYQFLCFWETLSTDKRRVAELVGVEERFLIRAAKGNIPTHTARQHHLLSVHRRFHTALILEELVNEAPLNQVARKYGCSKGQLQSLQQSASTFAGMVTVFCSKLGWYNLELLLAQFQNRLNFGVQRELVDLVRISLLNAQRARLLYNSGLTNPASVATASPREVERILRNAVPFKSGRQAVDEKDFEAAERRAARCIWASGKKGLTEAEAAELIVMEAKQIVRAD
;
A
#
# COMPACT_ATOMS: atom_id res chain seq x y z
N MET A 1 -25.04 6.76 -23.57
CA MET A 1 -24.35 5.98 -22.51
C MET A 1 -23.12 6.75 -22.03
N LYS A 2 -23.28 7.65 -21.06
CA LYS A 2 -22.19 8.48 -20.53
C LYS A 2 -21.52 7.73 -19.37
N LYS A 3 -20.23 7.43 -19.52
CA LYS A 3 -19.39 6.82 -18.49
C LYS A 3 -19.43 7.70 -17.23
N CYS A 4 -19.77 7.11 -16.08
CA CYS A 4 -19.58 7.72 -14.77
C CYS A 4 -18.08 7.85 -14.52
N SER A 5 -17.51 9.01 -14.82
CA SER A 5 -16.12 9.33 -14.53
C SER A 5 -16.04 10.09 -13.22
N ALA A 6 -15.41 9.48 -12.23
CA ALA A 6 -15.00 10.12 -10.99
C ALA A 6 -13.47 10.07 -10.93
N VAL A 7 -12.82 11.23 -10.98
CA VAL A 7 -11.36 11.36 -10.88
C VAL A 7 -11.07 12.45 -9.85
N LEU A 8 -10.43 12.08 -8.74
CA LEU A 8 -9.56 13.00 -8.00
C LEU A 8 -8.36 12.25 -7.43
N VAL A 9 -7.19 12.57 -7.99
CA VAL A 9 -5.89 12.06 -7.58
C VAL A 9 -5.37 12.91 -6.42
N PHE A 10 -5.21 12.31 -5.23
CA PHE A 10 -4.43 12.91 -4.15
C PHE A 10 -3.01 12.33 -4.17
N LEU A 11 -2.02 13.19 -4.42
CA LEU A 11 -0.64 12.93 -4.03
C LEU A 11 -0.55 13.20 -2.53
N LEU A 12 0.06 12.32 -1.73
CA LEU A 12 0.23 12.48 -0.27
C LEU A 12 0.62 13.92 0.13
N LYS A 13 1.59 14.55 -0.56
CA LYS A 13 2.00 15.95 -0.33
C LYS A 13 0.94 17.01 -0.69
N ARG A 14 0.12 16.81 -1.72
CA ARG A 14 -0.95 17.76 -2.11
C ARG A 14 -2.19 17.62 -1.22
N SER A 15 -2.41 16.45 -0.64
CA SER A 15 -3.44 16.21 0.37
C SER A 15 -3.22 17.13 1.56
N ASP A 16 -2.01 17.17 2.09
CA ASP A 16 -1.70 17.95 3.30
C ASP A 16 -1.79 19.46 3.06
N ILE A 17 -1.40 19.95 1.89
CA ILE A 17 -1.55 21.36 1.52
C ILE A 17 -3.03 21.75 1.46
N ARG A 18 -3.86 20.94 0.79
CA ARG A 18 -5.32 21.19 0.72
C ARG A 18 -5.98 21.09 2.09
N ARG A 19 -5.58 20.11 2.92
CA ARG A 19 -6.05 19.95 4.31
C ARG A 19 -5.68 21.14 5.17
N ALA A 20 -4.44 21.61 5.08
CA ALA A 20 -3.95 22.78 5.81
C ALA A 20 -4.65 24.07 5.34
N GLY A 21 -4.89 24.22 4.03
CA GLY A 21 -5.66 25.32 3.45
C GLY A 21 -7.11 25.33 3.94
N TYR A 22 -7.75 24.16 4.03
CA TYR A 22 -9.10 23.99 4.57
C TYR A 22 -9.18 24.33 6.06
N ARG A 23 -8.28 23.77 6.90
CA ARG A 23 -8.24 24.06 8.35
C ARG A 23 -8.01 25.54 8.65
N ARG A 24 -7.23 26.23 7.81
CA ARG A 24 -6.94 27.67 7.94
C ARG A 24 -8.03 28.56 7.35
N GLY A 25 -9.14 27.99 6.87
CA GLY A 25 -10.24 28.76 6.26
C GLY A 25 -9.89 29.44 4.93
N ARG A 26 -8.74 29.14 4.33
CA ARG A 26 -8.30 29.71 3.04
C ARG A 26 -8.97 29.03 1.85
N ILE A 27 -9.42 27.80 2.04
CA ILE A 27 -10.27 27.09 1.08
C ILE A 27 -11.68 27.11 1.66
N GLN A 28 -12.46 28.10 1.24
CA GLN A 28 -13.91 28.11 1.40
C GLN A 28 -14.49 27.40 0.17
N THR A 29 -15.34 26.40 0.38
CA THR A 29 -15.86 25.50 -0.65
C THR A 29 -16.42 26.23 -1.89
N GLY A 30 -15.71 26.19 -3.02
CA GLY A 30 -16.22 26.60 -4.34
C GLY A 30 -16.90 25.44 -5.09
N PRO A 31 -17.66 25.70 -6.19
CA PRO A 31 -18.49 24.71 -6.88
C PRO A 31 -17.73 23.58 -7.62
N HIS A 32 -16.41 23.47 -7.44
CA HIS A 32 -15.59 22.33 -7.84
C HIS A 32 -14.38 22.28 -6.91
N PRO A 33 -14.33 21.35 -5.92
CA PRO A 33 -13.93 19.97 -6.17
C PRO A 33 -14.83 18.97 -5.42
N TYR A 34 -15.37 18.05 -6.20
CA TYR A 34 -16.12 16.90 -5.72
C TYR A 34 -15.14 15.97 -5.00
N LEU A 35 -15.31 15.77 -3.68
CA LEU A 35 -14.71 14.65 -2.97
C LEU A 35 -15.36 13.37 -3.51
N ASN A 36 -14.82 12.84 -4.59
CA ASN A 36 -15.08 11.47 -5.03
C ASN A 36 -13.96 10.61 -4.45
N SER A 37 -14.26 9.88 -3.38
CA SER A 37 -13.36 8.83 -2.92
C SER A 37 -14.17 7.55 -2.80
N ASP A 38 -13.60 6.46 -3.28
CA ASP A 38 -13.77 5.17 -2.58
C ASP A 38 -13.55 5.42 -1.08
N LEU A 39 -14.28 4.75 -0.21
CA LEU A 39 -14.43 5.08 1.21
C LEU A 39 -13.12 5.33 2.02
N ASP A 40 -11.97 4.87 1.53
CA ASP A 40 -10.70 4.79 2.26
C ASP A 40 -10.11 6.12 2.80
N PRO A 41 -10.10 7.26 2.08
CA PRO A 41 -9.50 8.50 2.57
C PRO A 41 -10.31 9.21 3.68
N LEU A 42 -11.59 8.85 3.86
CA LEU A 42 -12.46 9.40 4.90
C LEU A 42 -12.19 8.80 6.28
N LEU A 43 -11.40 7.74 6.38
CA LEU A 43 -11.11 7.04 7.64
C LEU A 43 -9.89 7.60 8.40
N GLY A 44 -8.96 8.29 7.73
CA GLY A 44 -7.63 8.53 8.31
C GLY A 44 -7.33 9.92 8.90
N VAL A 45 -8.16 10.95 8.67
CA VAL A 45 -7.79 12.33 9.04
C VAL A 45 -8.95 13.14 9.61
N ASN A 46 -8.74 13.79 10.76
CA ASN A 46 -9.73 14.67 11.38
C ASN A 46 -9.87 15.99 10.58
N LEU A 47 -11.02 16.17 9.92
CA LEU A 47 -11.38 17.32 9.10
C LEU A 47 -12.87 17.63 9.35
N PRO A 48 -13.20 18.40 10.40
CA PRO A 48 -14.57 18.80 10.68
C PRO A 48 -15.01 19.98 9.80
N ALA A 49 -16.29 20.01 9.46
CA ALA A 49 -16.92 21.02 8.60
C ALA A 49 -18.25 21.44 9.22
N ARG A 50 -18.71 22.70 9.07
CA ARG A 50 -20.05 23.09 9.58
C ARG A 50 -21.17 22.24 8.97
N ARG A 51 -21.07 21.97 7.65
CA ARG A 51 -22.06 21.19 6.89
C ARG A 51 -21.36 20.09 6.09
N VAL A 52 -21.92 18.88 6.12
CA VAL A 52 -21.51 17.74 5.29
C VAL A 52 -22.65 17.39 4.34
N ILE A 53 -22.35 17.23 3.05
CA ILE A 53 -23.34 16.85 2.03
C ILE A 53 -22.90 15.53 1.39
N ILE A 54 -23.69 14.48 1.60
CA ILE A 54 -23.50 13.16 0.99
C ILE A 54 -24.38 13.09 -0.25
N ARG A 55 -23.77 13.07 -1.44
CA ARG A 55 -24.48 13.31 -2.71
C ARG A 55 -25.29 12.12 -3.26
N THR A 56 -25.01 10.91 -2.78
CA THR A 56 -25.71 9.70 -3.21
C THR A 56 -25.63 8.65 -2.13
N ILE A 57 -26.65 7.78 -2.05
CA ILE A 57 -26.66 6.60 -1.19
C ILE A 57 -26.00 5.37 -1.84
N MET A 58 -25.67 5.44 -3.14
CA MET A 58 -25.19 4.30 -3.92
C MET A 58 -23.70 4.47 -4.27
N PHE A 59 -22.84 3.62 -3.71
CA PHE A 59 -21.42 3.53 -4.03
C PHE A 59 -21.16 2.21 -4.75
N ASN A 60 -20.56 2.24 -5.94
CA ASN A 60 -20.32 1.04 -6.76
C ASN A 60 -21.55 0.13 -6.93
N ARG A 61 -22.74 0.74 -7.13
CA ARG A 61 -24.05 0.08 -7.26
C ARG A 61 -24.52 -0.67 -6.01
N ARG A 62 -23.90 -0.45 -4.85
CA ARG A 62 -24.34 -0.94 -3.54
C ARG A 62 -24.72 0.23 -2.64
N VAL A 63 -25.63 0.00 -1.70
CA VAL A 63 -25.97 1.00 -0.67
C VAL A 63 -24.74 1.18 0.23
N ILE A 64 -24.46 2.41 0.66
CA ILE A 64 -23.38 2.72 1.60
C ILE A 64 -23.63 2.00 2.94
N ASP A 65 -22.56 1.51 3.56
CA ASP A 65 -22.63 0.88 4.87
C ASP A 65 -22.96 1.90 5.99
N PRO A 66 -23.77 1.54 7.01
CA PRO A 66 -24.08 2.42 8.14
C PRO A 66 -22.85 3.03 8.82
N LEU A 67 -21.74 2.28 8.96
CA LEU A 67 -20.50 2.79 9.54
C LEU A 67 -19.94 3.94 8.72
N CYS A 68 -19.89 3.78 7.40
CA CYS A 68 -19.39 4.81 6.50
C CYS A 68 -20.27 6.06 6.55
N TYR A 69 -21.59 5.89 6.52
CA TYR A 69 -22.53 7.01 6.65
C TYR A 69 -22.28 7.79 7.95
N ARG A 70 -22.19 7.10 9.09
CA ARG A 70 -21.92 7.73 10.40
C ARG A 70 -20.56 8.42 10.45
N GLN A 71 -19.52 7.84 9.85
CA GLN A 71 -18.19 8.47 9.76
C GLN A 71 -18.18 9.73 8.90
N MET A 72 -18.96 9.78 7.82
CA MET A 72 -19.13 10.98 7.00
C MET A 72 -19.94 12.03 7.75
N ALA A 73 -21.12 11.67 8.25
CA ALA A 73 -22.02 12.57 8.96
C ALA A 73 -21.40 13.14 10.24
N GLY A 74 -20.62 12.33 10.97
CA GLY A 74 -19.91 12.74 12.19
C GLY A 74 -18.81 13.78 12.00
N ARG A 75 -18.50 14.16 10.75
CA ARG A 75 -17.61 15.29 10.42
C ARG A 75 -18.33 16.63 10.42
N ALA A 76 -19.66 16.64 10.52
CA ALA A 76 -20.46 17.86 10.63
C ALA A 76 -20.34 18.48 12.03
N GLY A 77 -20.10 19.78 12.09
CA GLY A 77 -19.89 20.56 13.31
C GLY A 77 -18.43 20.66 13.73
N ARG A 78 -17.91 21.89 13.88
CA ARG A 78 -16.57 22.15 14.43
C ARG A 78 -16.68 22.48 15.92
N LYS A 79 -16.15 21.60 16.79
CA LYS A 79 -16.11 21.80 18.24
C LYS A 79 -15.48 23.16 18.59
N GLY A 80 -16.22 24.00 19.32
CA GLY A 80 -15.77 25.32 19.77
C GLY A 80 -15.86 26.45 18.72
N VAL A 81 -16.44 26.18 17.53
CA VAL A 81 -16.63 27.20 16.48
C VAL A 81 -18.07 27.25 16.01
N ASP A 82 -18.66 26.11 15.66
CA ASP A 82 -20.04 26.05 15.18
C ASP A 82 -21.00 25.77 16.34
N THR A 83 -22.19 26.37 16.30
CA THR A 83 -23.28 26.11 17.26
C THR A 83 -23.93 24.75 17.04
N GLU A 84 -23.98 24.30 15.78
CA GLU A 84 -24.55 23.03 15.35
C GLU A 84 -23.81 22.51 14.11
N GLY A 85 -23.92 21.20 13.85
CA GLY A 85 -23.40 20.54 12.66
C GLY A 85 -24.55 19.97 11.82
N GLU A 86 -24.55 20.24 10.52
CA GLU A 86 -25.62 19.79 9.61
C GLU A 86 -25.11 18.69 8.66
N SER A 87 -25.84 17.59 8.56
CA SER A 87 -25.57 16.50 7.60
C SER A 87 -26.75 16.35 6.65
N ILE A 88 -26.50 16.50 5.35
CA ILE A 88 -27.52 16.41 4.29
C ILE A 88 -27.23 15.18 3.42
N LEU A 89 -28.15 14.22 3.40
CA LEU A 89 -28.11 13.06 2.50
C LEU A 89 -29.02 13.31 1.30
N VAL A 90 -28.42 13.44 0.12
CA VAL A 90 -29.15 13.61 -1.14
C VAL A 90 -29.51 12.22 -1.68
N CYS A 91 -30.81 11.98 -1.87
CA CYS A 91 -31.34 10.74 -2.46
C CYS A 91 -32.43 11.06 -3.49
N LYS A 92 -32.69 10.12 -4.39
CA LYS A 92 -33.82 10.19 -5.33
C LYS A 92 -35.11 9.73 -4.65
N PRO A 93 -36.31 10.08 -5.19
CA PRO A 93 -37.58 9.63 -4.62
C PRO A 93 -37.70 8.11 -4.47
N ASN A 94 -37.15 7.34 -5.44
CA ASN A 94 -37.12 5.88 -5.41
C ASN A 94 -36.09 5.27 -4.43
N GLU A 95 -35.23 6.10 -3.84
CA GLU A 95 -34.18 5.72 -2.90
C GLU A 95 -34.52 6.14 -1.46
N MET A 96 -35.65 6.83 -1.26
CA MET A 96 -36.04 7.46 0.01
C MET A 96 -36.12 6.46 1.17
N GLU A 97 -36.74 5.30 0.97
CA GLU A 97 -36.87 4.28 2.03
C GLU A 97 -35.50 3.70 2.43
N LYS A 98 -34.59 3.51 1.47
CA LYS A 98 -33.22 3.08 1.75
C LYS A 98 -32.43 4.15 2.50
N ALA A 99 -32.64 5.43 2.15
CA ALA A 99 -32.01 6.54 2.83
C ALA A 99 -32.51 6.67 4.28
N LYS A 100 -33.82 6.56 4.52
CA LYS A 100 -34.39 6.54 5.88
C LYS A 100 -33.80 5.40 6.69
N ALA A 101 -33.80 4.18 6.14
CA ALA A 101 -33.24 3.01 6.79
C ALA A 101 -31.74 3.18 7.13
N LEU A 102 -30.95 3.81 6.27
CA LEU A 102 -29.53 4.08 6.50
C LEU A 102 -29.28 5.10 7.62
N ILE A 103 -30.18 6.10 7.76
CA ILE A 103 -30.06 7.12 8.81
C ILE A 103 -30.49 6.54 10.15
N SER A 104 -31.55 5.73 10.16
CA SER A 104 -32.10 5.11 11.37
C SER A 104 -31.38 3.82 11.77
N SER A 105 -30.46 3.29 10.97
CA SER A 105 -29.78 2.05 11.29
C SER A 105 -28.78 2.23 12.43
N ASP A 106 -28.74 1.20 13.27
CA ASP A 106 -27.69 1.00 14.26
C ASP A 106 -26.43 0.43 13.61
N LEU A 107 -25.31 0.63 14.27
CA LEU A 107 -24.05 0.03 13.83
C LEU A 107 -24.10 -1.48 14.08
N PRO A 108 -23.62 -2.30 13.12
CA PRO A 108 -23.52 -3.73 13.35
C PRO A 108 -22.60 -4.01 14.53
N PRO A 109 -22.90 -5.02 15.37
CA PRO A 109 -22.04 -5.39 16.49
C PRO A 109 -20.67 -5.84 15.97
N VAL A 110 -19.63 -5.56 16.77
CA VAL A 110 -18.26 -5.99 16.44
C VAL A 110 -18.20 -7.52 16.50
N GLN A 111 -17.72 -8.13 15.42
CA GLN A 111 -17.55 -9.59 15.33
C GLN A 111 -16.06 -9.94 15.26
N SER A 112 -15.70 -11.10 15.83
CA SER A 112 -14.35 -11.63 15.71
C SER A 112 -14.03 -12.01 14.26
N CYS A 113 -12.87 -11.60 13.77
CA CYS A 113 -12.36 -11.97 12.44
C CYS A 113 -11.49 -13.24 12.45
N LEU A 114 -11.50 -14.01 13.55
CA LEU A 114 -10.74 -15.27 13.68
C LEU A 114 -11.44 -16.47 13.04
N ILE A 115 -12.73 -16.40 12.74
CA ILE A 115 -13.45 -17.40 11.94
C ILE A 115 -13.96 -16.72 10.66
N GLN A 116 -13.75 -17.37 9.51
CA GLN A 116 -14.39 -16.98 8.25
C GLN A 116 -15.69 -17.74 8.10
N ARG A 117 -16.80 -17.04 7.87
CA ARG A 117 -18.15 -17.63 7.75
C ARG A 117 -18.44 -18.22 6.36
N GLU A 118 -17.55 -18.06 5.37
CA GLU A 118 -17.77 -18.49 4.00
C GLU A 118 -16.56 -19.27 3.43
N GLY A 119 -16.77 -20.56 3.15
CA GLY A 119 -16.08 -21.34 2.11
C GLY A 119 -14.66 -21.87 2.37
N ASP A 120 -13.90 -21.29 3.30
CA ASP A 120 -12.56 -21.79 3.66
C ASP A 120 -12.60 -22.35 5.09
N GLU A 121 -12.19 -23.61 5.28
CA GLU A 121 -12.35 -24.35 6.55
C GLU A 121 -11.57 -23.71 7.72
N LEU A 122 -10.60 -22.83 7.46
CA LEU A 122 -9.81 -22.12 8.47
C LEU A 122 -9.45 -20.69 8.07
N SER A 123 -9.64 -19.72 8.97
CA SER A 123 -9.27 -18.33 8.70
C SER A 123 -7.75 -18.11 8.66
N ASN A 124 -7.30 -17.28 7.73
CA ASN A 124 -5.90 -16.86 7.64
C ASN A 124 -5.44 -16.08 8.87
N SER A 125 -6.35 -15.32 9.49
CA SER A 125 -6.11 -14.57 10.72
C SER A 125 -5.74 -15.50 11.88
N MET A 126 -6.44 -16.63 12.03
CA MET A 126 -6.18 -17.59 13.10
C MET A 126 -4.89 -18.37 12.87
N LYS A 127 -4.62 -18.81 11.64
CA LYS A 127 -3.33 -19.44 11.26
C LYS A 127 -2.16 -18.52 11.60
N ARG A 128 -2.27 -17.23 11.28
CA ARG A 128 -1.27 -16.21 11.60
C ARG A 128 -1.11 -16.03 13.11
N ALA A 129 -2.20 -15.83 13.84
CA ALA A 129 -2.18 -15.62 15.28
C ALA A 129 -1.52 -16.80 16.04
N ILE A 130 -1.89 -18.03 15.71
CA ILE A 130 -1.32 -19.23 16.34
C ILE A 130 0.17 -19.36 16.00
N LEU A 131 0.55 -19.14 14.74
CA LEU A 131 1.96 -19.17 14.36
C LEU A 131 2.78 -18.10 15.10
N GLU A 132 2.27 -16.88 15.22
CA GLU A 132 2.97 -15.78 15.90
C GLU A 132 3.21 -16.09 17.38
N VAL A 133 2.22 -16.65 18.09
CA VAL A 133 2.34 -16.99 19.52
C VAL A 133 3.31 -18.17 19.74
N ILE A 134 3.31 -19.17 18.86
CA ILE A 134 4.26 -20.30 18.93
C ILE A 134 5.67 -19.83 18.56
N ALA A 135 5.82 -19.11 17.45
CA ALA A 135 7.13 -18.70 16.94
C ALA A 135 7.81 -17.62 17.78
N SER A 136 7.03 -16.79 18.49
CA SER A 136 7.57 -15.86 19.50
C SER A 136 7.97 -16.55 20.81
N GLY A 137 7.59 -17.83 21.00
CA GLY A 137 7.89 -18.61 22.19
C GLY A 137 6.98 -18.33 23.39
N VAL A 138 5.85 -17.65 23.19
CA VAL A 138 4.87 -17.33 24.23
C VAL A 138 4.01 -18.54 24.60
N ALA A 139 3.55 -19.31 23.60
CA ALA A 139 2.88 -20.59 23.84
C ALA A 139 3.78 -21.73 23.38
N LYS A 140 4.14 -22.60 24.33
CA LYS A 140 5.04 -23.73 24.07
C LYS A 140 4.33 -25.07 24.13
N SER A 141 3.21 -25.18 24.84
CA SER A 141 2.43 -26.42 24.94
C SER A 141 1.05 -26.28 24.27
N PRO A 142 0.35 -27.40 23.99
CA PRO A 142 -1.05 -27.40 23.58
C PRO A 142 -1.96 -26.69 24.58
N THR A 143 -1.68 -26.82 25.88
CA THR A 143 -2.45 -26.14 26.93
C THR A 143 -2.28 -24.62 26.89
N ASP A 144 -1.08 -24.13 26.57
CA ASP A 144 -0.84 -22.69 26.39
C ASP A 144 -1.60 -22.13 25.18
N VAL A 145 -1.62 -22.88 24.07
CA VAL A 145 -2.37 -22.48 22.86
C VAL A 145 -3.87 -22.44 23.15
N GLN A 146 -4.41 -23.42 23.88
CA GLN A 146 -5.81 -23.39 24.32
C GLN A 146 -6.11 -22.21 25.24
N ARG A 147 -5.20 -21.89 26.18
CA ARG A 147 -5.33 -20.71 27.05
C ARG A 147 -5.34 -19.41 26.24
N TYR A 148 -4.43 -19.26 25.27
CA TYR A 148 -4.43 -18.13 24.35
C TYR A 148 -5.77 -18.02 23.62
N SER A 149 -6.26 -19.11 23.03
CA SER A 149 -7.53 -19.12 22.32
C SER A 149 -8.73 -18.73 23.19
N SER A 150 -8.74 -19.16 24.46
CA SER A 150 -9.79 -18.79 25.42
C SER A 150 -9.79 -17.29 25.80
N SER A 151 -8.68 -16.59 25.56
CA SER A 151 -8.54 -15.15 25.80
C SER A 151 -8.92 -14.27 24.60
N THR A 152 -9.36 -14.86 23.49
CA THR A 152 -9.70 -14.12 22.26
C THR A 152 -11.12 -13.54 22.31
N LEU A 153 -11.37 -12.49 21.51
CA LEU A 153 -12.72 -11.94 21.31
C LEU A 153 -13.71 -13.02 20.82
N LEU A 154 -13.24 -13.98 20.03
CA LEU A 154 -14.06 -15.10 19.58
C LEU A 154 -14.60 -15.92 20.77
N ALA A 155 -13.72 -16.31 21.69
CA ALA A 155 -14.09 -17.06 22.87
C ALA A 155 -15.03 -16.24 23.78
N ALA A 156 -14.78 -14.94 23.93
CA ALA A 156 -15.65 -14.03 24.68
C ALA A 156 -17.06 -13.98 24.09
N SER A 157 -17.21 -13.84 22.77
CA SER A 157 -18.52 -13.82 22.10
C SER A 157 -19.29 -15.13 22.24
N LEU A 158 -18.60 -16.28 22.16
CA LEU A 158 -19.22 -17.60 22.35
C LEU A 158 -19.69 -17.83 23.79
N SER A 159 -18.97 -17.27 24.78
CA SER A 159 -19.37 -17.37 26.18
C SER A 159 -20.59 -16.52 26.56
N SER A 160 -20.91 -15.50 25.75
CA SER A 160 -22.04 -14.60 26.00
C SER A 160 -23.34 -14.99 25.29
N GLU A 161 -23.28 -15.80 24.22
CA GLU A 161 -24.44 -16.13 23.38
C GLU A 161 -25.13 -17.47 23.73
N ASP A 162 -24.55 -18.33 24.58
CA ASP A 162 -25.15 -19.62 24.96
C ASP A 162 -25.07 -19.92 26.47
N GLY A 163 -26.23 -20.09 27.09
CA GLY A 163 -26.37 -21.05 28.20
C GLY A 163 -26.34 -22.47 27.63
N ASP A 164 -25.43 -23.31 28.12
CA ASP A 164 -25.42 -24.77 27.96
C ASP A 164 -25.68 -25.37 26.55
N ASN A 165 -25.10 -24.81 25.48
CA ASN A 165 -24.93 -25.54 24.22
C ASN A 165 -23.48 -26.08 24.08
N PRO A 166 -23.26 -27.41 24.14
CA PRO A 166 -21.92 -28.02 24.07
C PRO A 166 -21.24 -27.95 22.68
N ASP A 167 -21.98 -27.62 21.61
CA ASP A 167 -21.47 -27.66 20.23
C ASP A 167 -20.55 -26.47 19.86
N GLY A 168 -20.72 -25.31 20.49
CA GLY A 168 -19.94 -24.10 20.21
C GLY A 168 -18.48 -24.16 20.68
N LYS A 169 -18.23 -24.77 21.85
CA LYS A 169 -16.86 -24.98 22.38
C LYS A 169 -16.11 -26.03 21.55
N ALA A 170 -16.78 -27.12 21.18
CA ALA A 170 -16.20 -28.18 20.35
C ALA A 170 -15.75 -27.66 18.97
N THR A 171 -16.50 -26.72 18.39
CA THR A 171 -16.17 -26.11 17.10
C THR A 171 -14.93 -25.20 17.18
N SER A 172 -14.72 -24.52 18.31
CA SER A 172 -13.53 -23.67 18.51
C SER A 172 -12.26 -24.49 18.71
N SER A 173 -12.31 -25.56 19.50
CA SER A 173 -11.18 -26.47 19.70
C SER A 173 -10.81 -27.20 18.41
N SER A 174 -11.80 -27.71 17.68
CA SER A 174 -11.55 -28.40 16.40
C SER A 174 -10.91 -27.48 15.35
N SER A 175 -11.28 -26.20 15.34
CA SER A 175 -10.69 -25.22 14.42
C SER A 175 -9.22 -24.90 14.77
N ILE A 176 -8.88 -24.86 16.05
CA ILE A 176 -7.49 -24.66 16.52
C ILE A 176 -6.64 -25.87 16.17
N ASP A 177 -7.16 -27.08 16.42
CA ASP A 177 -6.46 -28.33 16.12
C ASP A 177 -6.22 -28.47 14.61
N ALA A 178 -7.19 -28.08 13.78
CA ALA A 178 -7.01 -28.00 12.34
C ALA A 178 -5.94 -26.95 11.95
N CYS A 179 -5.87 -25.81 12.65
CA CYS A 179 -4.84 -24.79 12.42
C CYS A 179 -3.44 -25.31 12.74
N ILE A 180 -3.29 -25.97 13.88
CA ILE A 180 -2.03 -26.60 14.30
C ILE A 180 -1.64 -27.69 13.31
N SER A 181 -2.60 -28.51 12.86
CA SER A 181 -2.38 -29.56 11.86
C SER A 181 -1.88 -28.96 10.55
N PHE A 182 -2.51 -27.89 10.05
CA PHE A 182 -2.05 -27.16 8.86
C PHE A 182 -0.63 -26.61 9.05
N LEU A 183 -0.33 -25.95 10.17
CA LEU A 183 1.00 -25.38 10.43
C LEU A 183 2.08 -26.46 10.50
N ARG A 184 1.73 -27.67 10.97
CA ARG A 184 2.62 -28.82 11.01
C ARG A 184 2.82 -29.44 9.62
N GLU A 185 1.74 -29.66 8.88
CA GLU A 185 1.78 -30.20 7.51
C GLU A 185 2.58 -29.31 6.56
N GLN A 186 2.49 -27.99 6.74
CA GLN A 186 3.24 -27.01 5.95
C GLN A 186 4.61 -26.65 6.54
N GLU A 187 5.10 -27.45 7.49
CA GLU A 187 6.45 -27.34 8.09
C GLU A 187 6.76 -25.98 8.76
N PHE A 188 5.75 -25.26 9.25
CA PHE A 188 5.96 -24.03 10.03
C PHE A 188 6.35 -24.31 11.48
N ILE A 189 5.82 -25.39 12.05
CA ILE A 189 6.06 -25.80 13.44
C ILE A 189 6.39 -27.29 13.52
N ARG A 190 7.13 -27.67 14.56
CA ARG A 190 7.44 -29.05 14.93
C ARG A 190 7.02 -29.32 16.37
N LEU A 191 6.67 -30.56 16.65
CA LEU A 191 6.34 -31.06 17.98
C LEU A 191 7.52 -31.91 18.47
N GLU A 192 8.12 -31.51 19.58
CA GLU A 192 9.09 -32.32 20.31
C GLU A 192 8.43 -32.89 21.57
N LYS A 193 8.63 -34.18 21.81
CA LYS A 193 8.21 -34.83 23.06
C LYS A 193 9.38 -34.73 24.04
N GLY A 194 9.16 -34.03 25.15
CA GLY A 194 10.13 -33.96 26.24
C GLY A 194 10.26 -35.31 26.95
N GLU A 195 11.34 -35.45 27.74
CA GLU A 195 11.62 -36.66 28.54
C GLU A 195 10.48 -36.96 29.54
N ASP A 196 9.77 -35.93 29.99
CA ASP A 196 8.61 -36.02 30.88
C ASP A 196 7.30 -36.43 30.19
N GLY A 197 7.34 -36.74 28.88
CA GLY A 197 6.15 -37.05 28.07
C GLY A 197 5.32 -35.82 27.64
N GLY A 198 5.74 -34.62 28.02
CA GLY A 198 5.10 -33.36 27.62
C GLY A 198 5.38 -32.98 26.16
N GLU A 199 4.35 -32.54 25.44
CA GLU A 199 4.47 -32.07 24.05
C GLU A 199 4.83 -30.58 24.01
N THR A 200 5.92 -30.24 23.32
CA THR A 200 6.39 -28.87 23.14
C THR A 200 6.41 -28.49 21.67
N PHE A 201 5.74 -27.40 21.32
CA PHE A 201 5.80 -26.76 20.01
C PHE A 201 7.07 -25.94 19.87
N LEU A 202 7.76 -26.13 18.75
CA LEU A 202 8.89 -25.31 18.34
C LEU A 202 8.67 -24.80 16.92
N PRO A 203 9.00 -23.52 16.63
CA PRO A 203 8.97 -23.02 15.27
C PRO A 203 10.11 -23.64 14.45
N THR A 204 9.86 -23.89 13.17
CA THR A 204 10.92 -24.21 12.21
C THR A 204 11.62 -22.93 11.74
N GLN A 205 12.64 -23.06 10.91
CA GLN A 205 13.25 -21.90 10.24
C GLN A 205 12.24 -21.17 9.35
N LEU A 206 11.31 -21.90 8.71
CA LEU A 206 10.23 -21.32 7.91
C LEU A 206 9.20 -20.57 8.77
N GLY A 207 8.80 -21.14 9.92
CA GLY A 207 7.95 -20.45 10.90
C GLY A 207 8.59 -19.18 11.44
N SER A 208 9.87 -19.27 11.81
CA SER A 208 10.65 -18.13 12.31
C SER A 208 10.85 -17.05 11.26
N ALA A 209 11.09 -17.44 10.00
CA ALA A 209 11.21 -16.51 8.87
C ALA A 209 9.89 -15.78 8.62
N THR A 210 8.76 -16.51 8.61
CA THR A 210 7.41 -15.94 8.43
C THR A 210 7.08 -14.88 9.48
N LEU A 211 7.37 -15.18 10.75
CA LEU A 211 7.21 -14.22 11.86
C LEU A 211 8.10 -12.99 11.64
N ALA A 212 9.39 -13.19 11.37
CA ALA A 212 10.35 -12.09 11.20
C ALA A 212 10.04 -11.20 9.99
N SER A 213 9.47 -11.77 8.92
CA SER A 213 9.06 -11.03 7.72
C SER A 213 7.66 -10.43 7.81
N ALA A 214 6.94 -10.63 8.91
CA ALA A 214 5.54 -10.19 9.09
C ALA A 214 4.57 -10.66 7.99
N LEU A 215 4.87 -11.80 7.35
CA LEU A 215 4.02 -12.42 6.32
C LEU A 215 2.97 -13.30 7.00
N SER A 216 1.78 -13.42 6.41
CA SER A 216 0.85 -14.48 6.82
C SER A 216 1.36 -15.86 6.33
N PRO A 217 0.94 -16.97 6.94
CA PRO A 217 1.39 -18.31 6.54
C PRO A 217 1.17 -18.62 5.04
N HIS A 218 0.04 -18.23 4.47
CA HIS A 218 -0.22 -18.43 3.04
C HIS A 218 0.65 -17.56 2.14
N GLU A 219 0.87 -16.29 2.52
CA GLU A 219 1.78 -15.42 1.79
C GLU A 219 3.21 -15.96 1.84
N ALA A 220 3.64 -16.46 2.99
CA ALA A 220 4.96 -17.09 3.16
C ALA A 220 5.11 -18.33 2.28
N LEU A 221 4.09 -19.20 2.18
CA LEU A 221 4.13 -20.36 1.27
C LEU A 221 4.21 -19.93 -0.21
N ALA A 222 3.45 -18.91 -0.60
CA ALA A 222 3.47 -18.37 -1.96
C ALA A 222 4.87 -17.81 -2.31
N VAL A 223 5.41 -16.95 -1.44
CA VAL A 223 6.76 -16.37 -1.58
C VAL A 223 7.82 -17.45 -1.58
N PHE A 224 7.75 -18.42 -0.66
CA PHE A 224 8.69 -19.54 -0.57
C PHE A 224 8.74 -20.34 -1.87
N THR A 225 7.57 -20.72 -2.40
CA THR A 225 7.46 -21.49 -3.64
C THR A 225 8.04 -20.74 -4.84
N GLU A 226 7.75 -19.44 -4.95
CA GLU A 226 8.25 -18.60 -6.04
C GLU A 226 9.75 -18.36 -5.97
N LEU A 227 10.27 -18.05 -4.79
CA LEU A 227 11.71 -17.86 -4.59
C LEU A 227 12.48 -19.16 -4.82
N GLN A 228 11.95 -20.32 -4.38
CA GLN A 228 12.54 -21.61 -4.71
C GLN A 228 12.61 -21.85 -6.22
N ARG A 229 11.56 -21.47 -6.97
CA ARG A 229 11.57 -21.53 -8.44
C ARG A 229 12.62 -20.58 -9.02
N ALA A 230 12.68 -19.35 -8.53
CA ALA A 230 13.63 -18.34 -8.97
C ALA A 230 15.09 -18.77 -8.71
N ARG A 231 15.37 -19.48 -7.62
CA ARG A 231 16.70 -20.04 -7.33
C ARG A 231 17.17 -21.07 -8.36
N LYS A 232 16.25 -21.75 -9.06
CA LYS A 232 16.60 -22.73 -10.11
C LYS A 232 16.91 -22.05 -11.44
N SER A 233 16.25 -20.93 -11.74
CA SER A 233 16.47 -20.15 -12.95
C SER A 233 16.18 -18.68 -12.69
N PHE A 234 17.24 -17.87 -12.69
CA PHE A 234 17.17 -16.44 -12.39
C PHE A 234 17.76 -15.64 -13.55
N VAL A 235 17.06 -14.60 -13.98
CA VAL A 235 17.51 -13.74 -15.09
C VAL A 235 18.14 -12.50 -14.48
N LEU A 236 19.41 -12.26 -14.80
CA LEU A 236 20.19 -11.10 -14.34
C LEU A 236 20.58 -10.14 -15.47
N GLU A 237 20.13 -10.40 -16.71
CA GLU A 237 20.33 -9.48 -17.85
C GLU A 237 19.62 -8.13 -17.63
N ASN A 238 18.51 -8.14 -16.90
CA ASN A 238 17.75 -6.97 -16.49
C ASN A 238 17.25 -7.12 -15.04
N GLU A 239 16.71 -6.03 -14.50
CA GLU A 239 16.21 -5.99 -13.12
C GLU A 239 14.76 -6.48 -12.97
N LEU A 240 14.07 -6.79 -14.07
CA LEU A 240 12.64 -7.11 -14.08
C LEU A 240 12.32 -8.38 -13.28
N HIS A 241 13.18 -9.41 -13.37
CA HIS A 241 12.97 -10.64 -12.60
C HIS A 241 13.13 -10.37 -11.09
N ILE A 242 14.10 -9.56 -10.69
CA ILE A 242 14.27 -9.17 -9.28
C ILE A 242 13.03 -8.40 -8.80
N LEU A 243 12.56 -7.43 -9.60
CA LEU A 243 11.36 -6.65 -9.33
C LEU A 243 10.11 -7.51 -9.20
N TYR A 244 9.96 -8.55 -10.02
CA TYR A 244 8.82 -9.47 -9.92
C TYR A 244 8.77 -10.16 -8.55
N GLN A 245 9.92 -10.59 -8.02
CA GLN A 245 9.99 -11.24 -6.70
C GLN A 245 9.55 -10.32 -5.57
N VAL A 246 9.84 -9.02 -5.67
CA VAL A 246 9.41 -7.99 -4.69
C VAL A 246 8.12 -7.25 -5.08
N THR A 247 7.41 -7.71 -6.11
CA THR A 247 6.09 -7.16 -6.45
C THR A 247 5.04 -7.78 -5.52
N PRO A 248 4.22 -6.99 -4.80
CA PRO A 248 3.22 -7.50 -3.87
C PRO A 248 2.21 -8.44 -4.55
N ILE A 249 1.80 -9.47 -3.81
CA ILE A 249 0.85 -10.51 -4.29
C ILE A 249 -0.60 -10.02 -4.27
N TYR A 250 -0.90 -9.03 -3.43
CA TYR A 250 -2.24 -8.53 -3.11
C TYR A 250 -2.58 -7.18 -3.78
N ASP A 251 -1.87 -6.79 -4.85
CA ASP A 251 -2.15 -5.50 -5.50
C ASP A 251 -3.50 -5.48 -6.24
N ASN A 252 -4.13 -4.31 -6.20
CA ASN A 252 -5.48 -4.08 -6.72
C ASN A 252 -5.51 -3.39 -8.09
N ILE A 253 -4.36 -3.15 -8.74
CA ILE A 253 -4.33 -2.53 -10.07
C ILE A 253 -4.81 -3.54 -11.10
N LYS A 254 -6.01 -3.28 -11.63
CA LYS A 254 -6.59 -4.09 -12.70
C LYS A 254 -5.96 -3.67 -14.04
N PRO A 255 -5.29 -4.59 -14.76
CA PRO A 255 -4.74 -4.26 -16.06
C PRO A 255 -5.86 -4.01 -17.07
N ASP A 256 -5.66 -3.05 -17.96
CA ASP A 256 -6.35 -3.05 -19.24
C ASP A 256 -5.69 -4.14 -20.10
N TRP A 257 -6.41 -5.25 -20.30
CA TRP A 257 -5.88 -6.42 -21.00
C TRP A 257 -5.54 -6.15 -22.46
N TYR A 258 -6.25 -5.25 -23.13
CA TYR A 258 -5.94 -4.88 -24.50
C TYR A 258 -4.61 -4.13 -24.55
N GLN A 259 -4.45 -3.15 -23.65
CA GLN A 259 -3.22 -2.39 -23.56
C GLN A 259 -2.03 -3.27 -23.12
N PHE A 260 -2.25 -4.21 -22.20
CA PHE A 260 -1.23 -5.15 -21.78
C PHE A 260 -0.79 -6.07 -22.94
N LEU A 261 -1.71 -6.50 -23.79
CA LEU A 261 -1.37 -7.24 -25.01
C LEU A 261 -0.54 -6.38 -25.98
N CYS A 262 -0.85 -5.10 -26.17
CA CYS A 262 0.00 -4.22 -26.97
C CYS A 262 1.42 -4.08 -26.38
N PHE A 263 1.54 -4.01 -25.05
CA PHE A 263 2.85 -3.97 -24.39
C PHE A 263 3.64 -5.26 -24.60
N TRP A 264 2.97 -6.42 -24.58
CA TRP A 264 3.58 -7.72 -24.87
C TRP A 264 4.26 -7.74 -26.25
N GLU A 265 3.60 -7.19 -27.26
CA GLU A 265 4.14 -7.10 -28.63
C GLU A 265 5.38 -6.20 -28.71
N THR A 266 5.43 -5.13 -27.92
CA THR A 266 6.59 -4.21 -27.87
C THR A 266 7.69 -4.66 -26.90
N LEU A 267 7.47 -5.73 -26.15
CA LEU A 267 8.37 -6.17 -25.09
C LEU A 267 9.68 -6.72 -25.69
N SER A 268 10.82 -6.29 -25.15
CA SER A 268 12.14 -6.75 -25.57
C SER A 268 12.34 -8.24 -25.26
N THR A 269 13.26 -8.89 -25.98
CA THR A 269 13.49 -10.35 -25.92
C THR A 269 13.91 -10.84 -24.53
N ASP A 270 14.74 -10.06 -23.83
CA ASP A 270 15.18 -10.28 -22.46
C ASP A 270 14.00 -10.26 -21.47
N LYS A 271 13.06 -9.30 -21.63
CA LYS A 271 11.86 -9.18 -20.78
C LYS A 271 10.83 -10.27 -21.08
N ARG A 272 10.69 -10.69 -22.34
CA ARG A 272 9.85 -11.84 -22.71
C ARG A 272 10.34 -13.13 -22.06
N ARG A 273 11.66 -13.35 -22.01
CA ARG A 273 12.25 -14.49 -21.31
C ARG A 273 11.87 -14.51 -19.83
N VAL A 274 11.90 -13.36 -19.15
CA VAL A 274 11.43 -13.25 -17.75
C VAL A 274 9.96 -13.61 -17.64
N ALA A 275 9.13 -13.10 -18.56
CA ALA A 275 7.69 -13.36 -18.54
C ALA A 275 7.36 -14.85 -18.71
N GLU A 276 8.03 -15.53 -19.65
CA GLU A 276 7.89 -16.97 -19.87
C GLU A 276 8.32 -17.79 -18.64
N LEU A 277 9.46 -17.44 -18.02
CA LEU A 277 9.95 -18.12 -16.80
C LEU A 277 9.01 -17.98 -15.61
N VAL A 278 8.35 -16.82 -15.49
CA VAL A 278 7.37 -16.53 -14.45
C VAL A 278 6.04 -17.28 -14.70
N GLY A 279 5.73 -17.60 -15.97
CA GLY A 279 4.49 -18.28 -16.36
C GLY A 279 3.44 -17.36 -17.00
N VAL A 280 3.86 -16.26 -17.62
CA VAL A 280 3.00 -15.41 -18.44
C VAL A 280 2.81 -16.08 -19.82
N GLU A 281 1.56 -16.29 -20.20
CA GLU A 281 1.18 -16.96 -21.44
C GLU A 281 0.50 -15.96 -22.38
N GLU A 282 1.05 -15.79 -23.59
CA GLU A 282 0.46 -14.93 -24.61
C GLU A 282 -0.99 -15.31 -24.97
N ARG A 283 -1.27 -16.62 -25.00
CA ARG A 283 -2.62 -17.15 -25.26
C ARG A 283 -3.65 -16.64 -24.24
N PHE A 284 -3.23 -16.50 -22.99
CA PHE A 284 -4.08 -15.96 -21.94
C PHE A 284 -4.34 -14.47 -22.16
N LEU A 285 -3.32 -13.68 -22.51
CA LEU A 285 -3.46 -12.25 -22.81
C LEU A 285 -4.44 -12.00 -23.97
N ILE A 286 -4.33 -12.75 -25.06
CA ILE A 286 -5.24 -12.64 -26.21
C ILE A 286 -6.68 -12.93 -25.79
N ARG A 287 -6.90 -13.97 -24.98
CA ARG A 287 -8.24 -14.34 -24.50
C ARG A 287 -8.80 -13.29 -23.53
N ALA A 288 -7.98 -12.77 -22.63
CA ALA A 288 -8.36 -11.73 -21.68
C ALA A 288 -8.68 -10.40 -22.38
N ALA A 289 -7.92 -10.02 -23.42
CA ALA A 289 -8.18 -8.84 -24.24
C ALA A 289 -9.53 -8.92 -24.98
N LYS A 290 -9.97 -10.13 -25.34
CA LYS A 290 -11.32 -10.39 -25.89
C LYS A 290 -12.43 -10.36 -24.84
N GLY A 291 -12.10 -10.10 -23.57
CA GLY A 291 -13.06 -10.04 -22.45
C GLY A 291 -13.41 -11.40 -21.82
N ASN A 292 -12.73 -12.48 -22.21
CA ASN A 292 -12.96 -13.80 -21.63
C ASN A 292 -11.86 -14.14 -20.63
N ILE A 293 -12.14 -13.92 -19.35
CA ILE A 293 -11.18 -14.20 -18.26
C ILE A 293 -11.65 -15.44 -17.51
N PRO A 294 -11.00 -16.60 -17.70
CA PRO A 294 -11.39 -17.82 -17.02
C PRO A 294 -11.12 -17.69 -15.52
N THR A 295 -12.13 -17.93 -14.69
CA THR A 295 -12.09 -17.77 -13.21
C THR A 295 -12.85 -18.87 -12.49
N HIS A 296 -12.91 -20.08 -13.08
CA HIS A 296 -13.68 -21.19 -12.53
C HIS A 296 -12.84 -22.18 -11.73
N THR A 297 -11.55 -22.32 -12.06
CA THR A 297 -10.65 -23.27 -11.38
C THR A 297 -9.53 -22.56 -10.66
N ALA A 298 -9.01 -23.17 -9.58
CA ALA A 298 -7.86 -22.65 -8.83
C ALA A 298 -6.64 -22.37 -9.74
N ARG A 299 -6.40 -23.23 -10.73
CA ARG A 299 -5.35 -23.03 -11.75
C ARG A 299 -5.56 -21.75 -12.57
N GLN A 300 -6.80 -21.46 -12.96
CA GLN A 300 -7.13 -20.25 -13.71
C GLN A 300 -6.97 -18.99 -12.86
N HIS A 301 -7.33 -19.04 -11.58
CA HIS A 301 -7.07 -17.95 -10.64
C HIS A 301 -5.58 -17.70 -10.42
N HIS A 302 -4.78 -18.77 -10.31
CA HIS A 302 -3.33 -18.65 -10.22
C HIS A 302 -2.74 -17.98 -11.47
N LEU A 303 -3.12 -18.46 -12.67
CA LEU A 303 -2.69 -17.84 -13.94
C LEU A 303 -3.06 -16.36 -14.00
N LEU A 304 -4.30 -16.01 -13.68
CA LEU A 304 -4.74 -14.61 -13.62
C LEU A 304 -3.87 -13.76 -12.69
N SER A 305 -3.52 -14.30 -11.52
CA SER A 305 -2.70 -13.62 -10.51
C SER A 305 -1.27 -13.41 -11.00
N VAL A 306 -0.68 -14.41 -11.65
CA VAL A 306 0.66 -14.32 -12.26
C VAL A 306 0.71 -13.20 -13.31
N HIS A 307 -0.28 -13.14 -14.20
CA HIS A 307 -0.35 -12.11 -15.25
C HIS A 307 -0.55 -10.70 -14.68
N ARG A 308 -1.43 -10.56 -13.68
CA ARG A 308 -1.63 -9.27 -12.98
C ARG A 308 -0.37 -8.81 -12.26
N ARG A 309 0.32 -9.73 -11.59
CA ARG A 309 1.58 -9.42 -10.90
C ARG A 309 2.67 -9.03 -11.88
N PHE A 310 2.77 -9.71 -13.02
CA PHE A 310 3.75 -9.35 -14.06
C PHE A 310 3.49 -7.96 -14.65
N HIS A 311 2.21 -7.64 -14.94
CA HIS A 311 1.83 -6.29 -15.36
C HIS A 311 2.23 -5.23 -14.31
N THR A 312 2.04 -5.53 -13.04
CA THR A 312 2.43 -4.64 -11.93
C THR A 312 3.95 -4.50 -11.82
N ALA A 313 4.71 -5.58 -12.06
CA ALA A 313 6.17 -5.53 -12.10
C ALA A 313 6.69 -4.62 -13.23
N LEU A 314 6.04 -4.61 -14.41
CA LEU A 314 6.38 -3.66 -15.49
C LEU A 314 6.15 -2.20 -15.08
N ILE A 315 5.08 -1.93 -14.33
CA ILE A 315 4.84 -0.58 -13.78
C ILE A 315 5.96 -0.19 -12.82
N LEU A 316 6.32 -1.08 -11.89
CA LEU A 316 7.39 -0.84 -10.92
C LEU A 316 8.74 -0.64 -11.59
N GLU A 317 9.03 -1.36 -12.67
CA GLU A 317 10.25 -1.20 -13.45
C GLU A 317 10.37 0.21 -14.04
N GLU A 318 9.31 0.76 -14.64
CA GLU A 318 9.34 2.13 -15.15
C GLU A 318 9.52 3.17 -14.04
N LEU A 319 8.89 2.93 -12.88
CA LEU A 319 9.00 3.83 -11.73
C LEU A 319 10.41 3.85 -11.14
N VAL A 320 11.06 2.69 -11.02
CA VAL A 320 12.45 2.59 -10.54
C VAL A 320 13.43 3.17 -11.57
N ASN A 321 13.09 3.13 -12.86
CA ASN A 321 13.83 3.81 -13.92
C ASN A 321 13.49 5.31 -14.05
N GLU A 322 12.89 5.92 -13.02
CA GLU A 322 12.63 7.35 -12.91
C GLU A 322 11.66 7.92 -13.96
N ALA A 323 10.82 7.07 -14.55
CA ALA A 323 9.75 7.53 -15.42
C ALA A 323 8.80 8.46 -14.63
N PRO A 324 8.46 9.66 -15.14
CA PRO A 324 7.57 10.56 -14.43
C PRO A 324 6.20 9.91 -14.16
N LEU A 325 5.72 9.98 -12.91
CA LEU A 325 4.43 9.40 -12.49
C LEU A 325 3.25 9.75 -13.41
N ASN A 326 3.27 10.93 -14.03
CA ASN A 326 2.23 11.37 -14.96
C ASN A 326 2.21 10.57 -16.27
N GLN A 327 3.39 10.21 -16.76
CA GLN A 327 3.57 9.43 -17.98
C GLN A 327 3.15 7.99 -17.72
N VAL A 328 3.64 7.38 -16.64
CA VAL A 328 3.27 6.02 -16.22
C VAL A 328 1.76 5.89 -15.96
N ALA A 329 1.16 6.86 -15.26
CA ALA A 329 -0.28 6.90 -15.01
C ALA A 329 -1.12 6.87 -16.29
N ARG A 330 -0.71 7.66 -17.30
CA ARG A 330 -1.38 7.67 -18.61
C ARG A 330 -1.11 6.39 -19.38
N LYS A 331 0.13 5.89 -19.33
CA LYS A 331 0.56 4.69 -20.03
C LYS A 331 -0.18 3.47 -19.53
N TYR A 332 -0.42 3.30 -18.23
CA TYR A 332 -1.07 2.08 -17.69
C TYR A 332 -2.53 2.29 -17.27
N GLY A 333 -3.13 3.42 -17.63
CA GLY A 333 -4.53 3.72 -17.28
C GLY A 333 -4.82 3.82 -15.78
N CYS A 334 -3.80 4.06 -14.95
CA CYS A 334 -3.91 4.09 -13.49
C CYS A 334 -3.81 5.52 -12.95
N SER A 335 -4.32 5.73 -11.73
CA SER A 335 -4.20 7.02 -11.05
C SER A 335 -2.82 7.16 -10.36
N LYS A 336 -2.32 8.39 -10.22
CA LYS A 336 -1.04 8.60 -9.51
C LYS A 336 -1.11 8.18 -8.04
N GLY A 337 -2.31 8.23 -7.43
CA GLY A 337 -2.51 7.77 -6.06
C GLY A 337 -2.32 6.25 -5.94
N GLN A 338 -2.85 5.49 -6.89
CA GLN A 338 -2.60 4.05 -6.99
C GLN A 338 -1.11 3.75 -7.20
N LEU A 339 -0.43 4.48 -8.10
CA LEU A 339 1.01 4.29 -8.30
C LEU A 339 1.83 4.56 -7.03
N GLN A 340 1.51 5.62 -6.29
CA GLN A 340 2.19 5.91 -5.02
C GLN A 340 1.91 4.86 -3.95
N SER A 341 0.65 4.41 -3.85
CA SER A 341 0.29 3.31 -2.94
C SER A 341 1.03 2.03 -3.30
N LEU A 342 1.16 1.74 -4.60
CA LEU A 342 1.90 0.60 -5.12
C LEU A 342 3.40 0.70 -4.79
N GLN A 343 4.02 1.87 -4.96
CA GLN A 343 5.43 2.07 -4.59
C GLN A 343 5.67 1.80 -3.10
N GLN A 344 4.79 2.32 -2.24
CA GLN A 344 4.91 2.12 -0.79
C GLN A 344 4.68 0.66 -0.40
N SER A 345 3.66 0.00 -0.97
CA SER A 345 3.40 -1.41 -0.70
C SER A 345 4.52 -2.30 -1.22
N ALA A 346 5.03 -2.06 -2.43
CA ALA A 346 6.15 -2.78 -3.01
C ALA A 346 7.45 -2.57 -2.24
N SER A 347 7.73 -1.35 -1.77
CA SER A 347 8.88 -1.09 -0.89
C SER A 347 8.79 -1.88 0.42
N THR A 348 7.61 -1.88 1.05
CA THR A 348 7.39 -2.63 2.30
C THR A 348 7.55 -4.12 2.06
N PHE A 349 6.92 -4.64 0.99
CA PHE A 349 7.00 -6.04 0.62
C PHE A 349 8.43 -6.47 0.24
N ALA A 350 9.20 -5.62 -0.45
CA ALA A 350 10.61 -5.86 -0.72
C ALA A 350 11.40 -6.09 0.59
N GLY A 351 11.19 -5.24 1.59
CA GLY A 351 11.80 -5.42 2.92
C GLY A 351 11.38 -6.73 3.59
N MET A 352 10.09 -7.09 3.53
CA MET A 352 9.57 -8.35 4.07
C MET A 352 10.25 -9.56 3.41
N VAL A 353 10.34 -9.58 2.08
CA VAL A 353 10.97 -10.67 1.31
C VAL A 353 12.48 -10.73 1.56
N THR A 354 13.16 -9.59 1.71
CA THR A 354 14.59 -9.55 2.06
C THR A 354 14.84 -10.20 3.44
N VAL A 355 14.06 -9.84 4.46
CA VAL A 355 14.16 -10.45 5.80
C VAL A 355 13.83 -11.94 5.74
N PHE A 356 12.82 -12.33 4.97
CA PHE A 356 12.45 -13.73 4.76
C PHE A 356 13.61 -14.55 4.19
N CYS A 357 14.26 -14.06 3.12
CA CYS A 357 15.45 -14.68 2.53
C CYS A 357 16.61 -14.78 3.54
N SER A 358 16.85 -13.71 4.31
CA SER A 358 17.90 -13.67 5.33
C SER A 358 17.72 -14.76 6.38
N LYS A 359 16.49 -14.91 6.90
CA LYS A 359 16.14 -15.92 7.91
C LYS A 359 16.21 -17.35 7.40
N LEU A 360 15.98 -17.57 6.10
CA LEU A 360 16.14 -18.88 5.45
C LEU A 360 17.59 -19.17 5.00
N GLY A 361 18.53 -18.23 5.20
CA GLY A 361 19.93 -18.37 4.79
C GLY A 361 20.15 -18.22 3.28
N TRP A 362 19.24 -17.56 2.56
CA TRP A 362 19.34 -17.36 1.11
C TRP A 362 20.07 -16.05 0.77
N TYR A 363 21.31 -15.93 1.22
CA TYR A 363 22.11 -14.70 1.18
C TYR A 363 22.27 -14.10 -0.22
N ASN A 364 22.39 -14.93 -1.27
CA ASN A 364 22.50 -14.44 -2.65
C ASN A 364 21.23 -13.70 -3.09
N LEU A 365 20.05 -14.22 -2.74
CA LEU A 365 18.79 -13.55 -3.04
C LEU A 365 18.60 -12.32 -2.16
N GLU A 366 18.91 -12.42 -0.87
CA GLU A 366 18.88 -11.27 0.05
C GLU A 366 19.67 -10.09 -0.50
N LEU A 367 20.91 -10.33 -0.96
CA LEU A 367 21.78 -9.29 -1.53
C LEU A 367 21.16 -8.63 -2.77
N LEU A 368 20.55 -9.41 -3.66
CA LEU A 368 19.92 -8.89 -4.88
C LEU A 368 18.67 -8.06 -4.57
N LEU A 369 17.88 -8.47 -3.58
CA LEU A 369 16.59 -7.88 -3.24
C LEU A 369 16.72 -6.64 -2.34
N ALA A 370 17.72 -6.61 -1.44
CA ALA A 370 17.87 -5.56 -0.41
C ALA A 370 17.90 -4.14 -0.98
N GLN A 371 18.51 -3.93 -2.14
CA GLN A 371 18.59 -2.62 -2.79
C GLN A 371 17.23 -2.07 -3.25
N PHE A 372 16.23 -2.93 -3.49
CA PHE A 372 14.96 -2.51 -4.08
C PHE A 372 14.01 -1.85 -3.08
N GLN A 373 14.18 -2.06 -1.77
CA GLN A 373 13.34 -1.42 -0.76
C GLN A 373 13.39 0.11 -0.89
N ASN A 374 14.60 0.69 -0.90
CA ASN A 374 14.77 2.15 -1.03
C ASN A 374 14.46 2.66 -2.44
N ARG A 375 14.90 1.92 -3.47
CA ARG A 375 14.65 2.29 -4.87
C ARG A 375 13.15 2.35 -5.20
N LEU A 376 12.36 1.41 -4.70
CA LEU A 376 10.91 1.39 -4.87
C LEU A 376 10.23 2.50 -4.07
N ASN A 377 10.69 2.77 -2.84
CA ASN A 377 10.13 3.81 -1.97
C ASN A 377 10.19 5.20 -2.64
N PHE A 378 11.34 5.52 -3.22
CA PHE A 378 11.58 6.83 -3.84
C PHE A 378 11.32 6.87 -5.35
N GLY A 379 11.26 5.70 -6.01
CA GLY A 379 11.17 5.59 -7.47
C GLY A 379 12.43 6.11 -8.16
N VAL A 380 13.59 5.58 -7.76
CA VAL A 380 14.90 6.03 -8.23
C VAL A 380 15.82 4.89 -8.64
N GLN A 381 16.76 5.20 -9.53
CA GLN A 381 17.86 4.30 -9.86
C GLN A 381 18.88 4.22 -8.72
N ARG A 382 19.76 3.21 -8.80
CA ARG A 382 20.71 2.86 -7.74
C ARG A 382 21.59 4.03 -7.29
N GLU A 383 22.07 4.83 -8.23
CA GLU A 383 23.00 5.94 -7.97
C GLU A 383 22.40 7.11 -7.18
N LEU A 384 21.08 7.23 -7.13
CA LEU A 384 20.42 8.29 -6.36
C LEU A 384 20.03 7.87 -4.93
N VAL A 385 20.19 6.59 -4.58
CA VAL A 385 19.74 6.04 -3.29
C VAL A 385 20.36 6.79 -2.11
N ASP A 386 21.64 7.18 -2.22
CA ASP A 386 22.32 7.91 -1.16
C ASP A 386 21.84 9.36 -1.04
N LEU A 387 21.55 10.02 -2.17
CA LEU A 387 21.05 11.40 -2.18
C LEU A 387 19.65 11.50 -1.60
N VAL A 388 18.76 10.56 -1.90
CA VAL A 388 17.37 10.58 -1.40
C VAL A 388 17.25 10.32 0.10
N ARG A 389 18.35 9.97 0.80
CA ARG A 389 18.41 9.97 2.27
C ARG A 389 18.14 11.36 2.87
N ILE A 390 18.42 12.43 2.12
CA ILE A 390 18.15 13.81 2.53
C ILE A 390 16.65 14.09 2.38
N SER A 391 15.99 14.42 3.48
CA SER A 391 14.52 14.53 3.60
C SER A 391 13.85 15.48 2.61
N LEU A 392 14.55 16.54 2.19
CA LEU A 392 14.04 17.57 1.27
C LEU A 392 14.21 17.20 -0.22
N LEU A 393 14.96 16.16 -0.53
CA LEU A 393 15.18 15.68 -1.88
C LEU A 393 14.08 14.69 -2.29
N ASN A 394 13.59 14.86 -3.51
CA ASN A 394 12.74 13.90 -4.20
C ASN A 394 13.52 13.33 -5.39
N ALA A 395 13.01 12.29 -6.05
CA ALA A 395 13.65 11.69 -7.23
C ALA A 395 14.12 12.73 -8.26
N GLN A 396 13.26 13.69 -8.62
CA GLN A 396 13.57 14.72 -9.61
C GLN A 396 14.71 15.67 -9.18
N ARG A 397 14.73 16.12 -7.93
CA ARG A 397 15.77 17.01 -7.40
C ARG A 397 17.08 16.27 -7.19
N ALA A 398 17.02 15.03 -6.69
CA ALA A 398 18.19 14.17 -6.54
C ALA A 398 18.85 13.94 -7.90
N ARG A 399 18.06 13.62 -8.93
CA ARG A 399 18.55 13.47 -10.31
C ARG A 399 19.21 14.74 -10.83
N LEU A 400 18.64 15.91 -10.55
CA LEU A 400 19.21 17.18 -10.99
C LEU A 400 20.54 17.50 -10.31
N LEU A 401 20.65 17.26 -8.99
CA LEU A 401 21.89 17.42 -8.24
C LEU A 401 22.97 16.46 -8.77
N TYR A 402 22.60 15.20 -8.99
CA TYR A 402 23.49 14.19 -9.55
C TYR A 402 24.02 14.59 -10.93
N ASN A 403 23.14 15.03 -11.84
CA ASN A 403 23.53 15.50 -13.18
C ASN A 403 24.39 16.78 -13.13
N SER A 404 24.36 17.53 -12.03
CA SER A 404 25.19 18.71 -11.80
C SER A 404 26.54 18.39 -11.13
N GLY A 405 26.85 17.10 -10.91
CA GLY A 405 28.10 16.64 -10.30
C GLY A 405 28.04 16.37 -8.79
N LEU A 406 26.90 16.64 -8.14
CA LEU A 406 26.70 16.37 -6.71
C LEU A 406 26.11 14.97 -6.53
N THR A 407 26.98 13.95 -6.52
CA THR A 407 26.58 12.54 -6.61
C THR A 407 26.24 11.88 -5.27
N ASN A 408 26.77 12.39 -4.16
CA ASN A 408 26.60 11.79 -2.83
C ASN A 408 26.42 12.85 -1.72
N PRO A 409 25.94 12.48 -0.52
CA PRO A 409 25.75 13.42 0.59
C PRO A 409 27.03 14.20 0.96
N ALA A 410 28.22 13.60 0.82
CA ALA A 410 29.49 14.28 1.08
C ALA A 410 29.75 15.44 0.10
N SER A 411 29.47 15.25 -1.19
CA SER A 411 29.55 16.30 -2.21
C SER A 411 28.55 17.44 -1.96
N VAL A 412 27.35 17.10 -1.48
CA VAL A 412 26.33 18.09 -1.11
C VAL A 412 26.75 18.85 0.16
N ALA A 413 27.42 18.19 1.09
CA ALA A 413 27.90 18.80 2.34
C ALA A 413 29.05 19.80 2.11
N THR A 414 29.90 19.58 1.11
CA THR A 414 30.98 20.50 0.73
C THR A 414 30.52 21.62 -0.20
N ALA A 415 29.43 21.42 -0.95
CA ALA A 415 28.85 22.42 -1.83
C ALA A 415 28.36 23.66 -1.08
N SER A 416 28.40 24.81 -1.76
CA SER A 416 27.85 26.05 -1.20
C SER A 416 26.31 26.04 -1.26
N PRO A 417 25.59 26.56 -0.25
CA PRO A 417 24.13 26.64 -0.30
C PRO A 417 23.59 27.37 -1.53
N ARG A 418 24.33 28.38 -2.04
CA ARG A 418 23.98 29.12 -3.25
C ARG A 418 24.06 28.27 -4.53
N GLU A 419 25.02 27.36 -4.59
CA GLU A 419 25.15 26.42 -5.71
C GLU A 419 23.96 25.45 -5.74
N VAL A 420 23.61 24.88 -4.58
CA VAL A 420 22.44 24.01 -4.43
C VAL A 420 21.14 24.77 -4.78
N GLU A 421 20.99 26.01 -4.33
CA GLU A 421 19.84 26.87 -4.68
C GLU A 421 19.74 27.08 -6.19
N ARG A 422 20.86 27.39 -6.86
CA ARG A 422 20.89 27.58 -8.32
C ARG A 422 20.44 26.32 -9.06
N ILE A 423 20.87 25.15 -8.59
CA ILE A 423 20.44 23.87 -9.17
C ILE A 423 18.94 23.67 -8.93
N LEU A 424 18.44 23.87 -7.70
CA LEU A 424 17.02 23.70 -7.37
C LEU A 424 16.09 24.62 -8.19
N ARG A 425 16.52 25.85 -8.50
CA ARG A 425 15.78 26.78 -9.39
C ARG A 425 15.55 26.22 -10.78
N ASN A 426 16.50 25.44 -11.29
CA ASN A 426 16.42 24.81 -12.61
C ASN A 426 15.56 23.53 -12.59
N ALA A 427 15.17 23.02 -11.41
CA ALA A 427 14.41 21.78 -11.26
C ALA A 427 12.91 21.91 -11.60
N VAL A 428 12.37 23.11 -11.52
CA VAL A 428 10.93 23.35 -11.70
C VAL A 428 10.65 23.89 -13.11
N PRO A 429 9.56 23.47 -13.78
CA PRO A 429 9.13 24.10 -15.01
C PRO A 429 9.02 25.61 -14.80
N PHE A 430 9.61 26.39 -15.70
CA PHE A 430 9.61 27.85 -15.59
C PHE A 430 8.18 28.36 -15.43
N LYS A 431 7.94 29.06 -14.32
CA LYS A 431 6.73 29.86 -14.12
C LYS A 431 7.20 31.28 -13.93
N SER A 432 6.73 32.20 -14.77
CA SER A 432 7.06 33.63 -14.63
C SER A 432 6.81 34.09 -13.20
N GLY A 433 7.65 34.99 -12.68
CA GLY A 433 7.44 35.64 -11.38
C GLY A 433 6.58 36.89 -11.50
N ARG A 434 6.56 37.48 -12.70
CA ARG A 434 5.77 38.66 -13.05
C ARG A 434 4.30 38.28 -13.09
N GLN A 435 3.46 39.17 -12.59
CA GLN A 435 2.02 39.10 -12.79
C GLN A 435 1.75 39.14 -14.30
N ALA A 436 1.02 38.16 -14.82
CA ALA A 436 0.57 38.25 -16.20
C ALA A 436 -0.44 39.40 -16.32
N VAL A 437 -0.57 39.99 -17.51
CA VAL A 437 -1.42 41.17 -17.75
C VAL A 437 -2.88 40.92 -17.33
N ASP A 438 -3.33 39.66 -17.41
CA ASP A 438 -4.69 39.23 -17.06
C ASP A 438 -4.78 38.50 -15.70
N GLU A 439 -3.69 38.42 -14.92
CA GLU A 439 -3.64 37.66 -13.66
C GLU A 439 -3.98 38.57 -12.47
N LYS A 440 -4.96 38.17 -11.65
CA LYS A 440 -5.34 38.94 -10.44
C LYS A 440 -4.25 38.81 -9.37
N ASP A 441 -4.12 39.80 -8.48
CA ASP A 441 -3.09 39.82 -7.43
C ASP A 441 -3.08 38.54 -6.57
N PHE A 442 -4.26 37.97 -6.29
CA PHE A 442 -4.38 36.73 -5.52
C PHE A 442 -3.85 35.51 -6.30
N GLU A 443 -4.03 35.45 -7.62
CA GLU A 443 -3.55 34.38 -8.50
C GLU A 443 -2.02 34.46 -8.62
N ALA A 444 -1.48 35.67 -8.75
CA ALA A 444 -0.05 35.93 -8.73
C ALA A 444 0.60 35.58 -7.38
N ALA A 445 -0.12 35.78 -6.26
CA ALA A 445 0.31 35.38 -4.93
C ALA A 445 0.25 33.85 -4.74
N GLU A 446 -0.79 33.19 -5.23
CA GLU A 446 -0.94 31.73 -5.21
C GLU A 446 0.15 31.05 -6.06
N ARG A 447 0.46 31.58 -7.25
CA ARG A 447 1.56 31.12 -8.11
C ARG A 447 2.92 31.29 -7.45
N ARG A 448 3.16 32.40 -6.75
CA ARG A 448 4.39 32.63 -5.96
C ARG A 448 4.50 31.64 -4.80
N ALA A 449 3.40 31.39 -4.08
CA ALA A 449 3.36 30.37 -3.01
C ALA A 449 3.53 28.93 -3.52
N ALA A 450 3.15 28.66 -4.78
CA ALA A 450 3.38 27.37 -5.43
C ALA A 450 4.86 27.12 -5.80
N ARG A 451 5.73 28.14 -5.76
CA ARG A 451 7.20 27.97 -5.88
C ARG A 451 7.83 27.43 -4.59
N CYS A 452 7.13 27.51 -3.45
CA CYS A 452 7.67 27.05 -2.19
C CYS A 452 7.88 25.53 -2.19
N ILE A 453 9.00 25.11 -1.62
CA ILE A 453 9.31 23.72 -1.38
C ILE A 453 8.57 23.27 -0.13
N TRP A 454 7.63 22.33 -0.30
CA TRP A 454 6.86 21.77 0.80
C TRP A 454 7.53 20.52 1.34
N ALA A 455 7.82 20.56 2.64
CA ALA A 455 8.27 19.40 3.43
C ALA A 455 7.17 19.00 4.41
N SER A 456 7.13 17.71 4.78
CA SER A 456 6.14 17.22 5.74
C SER A 456 6.28 17.98 7.08
N GLY A 457 5.16 18.51 7.59
CA GLY A 457 5.13 19.24 8.86
C GLY A 457 5.76 20.64 8.88
N LYS A 458 6.39 21.12 7.80
CA LYS A 458 7.03 22.46 7.75
C LYS A 458 6.17 23.49 6.99
N LYS A 459 6.41 24.78 7.26
CA LYS A 459 5.91 25.87 6.39
C LYS A 459 6.55 25.73 5.00
N GLY A 460 5.91 26.29 3.96
CA GLY A 460 6.49 26.32 2.62
C GLY A 460 7.84 27.05 2.66
N LEU A 461 8.92 26.34 2.31
CA LEU A 461 10.28 26.85 2.34
C LEU A 461 10.57 27.59 1.03
N THR A 462 11.36 28.66 1.10
CA THR A 462 11.97 29.23 -0.11
C THR A 462 13.04 28.29 -0.66
N GLU A 463 13.46 28.47 -1.91
CA GLU A 463 14.52 27.66 -2.51
C GLU A 463 15.86 27.84 -1.79
N ALA A 464 16.14 29.06 -1.30
CA ALA A 464 17.34 29.37 -0.52
C ALA A 464 17.31 28.67 0.86
N GLU A 465 16.21 28.80 1.60
CA GLU A 465 16.04 28.11 2.90
C GLU A 465 16.11 26.59 2.74
N ALA A 466 15.52 26.04 1.67
CA ALA A 466 15.59 24.63 1.38
C ALA A 466 17.02 24.18 1.07
N ALA A 467 17.78 24.97 0.32
CA ALA A 467 19.18 24.68 0.00
C ALA A 467 20.06 24.67 1.26
N GLU A 468 19.89 25.65 2.17
CA GLU A 468 20.59 25.67 3.46
C GLU A 468 20.29 24.42 4.30
N LEU A 469 19.01 24.05 4.38
CA LEU A 469 18.58 22.85 5.09
C LEU A 469 19.13 21.57 4.45
N ILE A 470 19.16 21.47 3.13
CA ILE A 470 19.72 20.32 2.40
C ILE A 470 21.21 20.15 2.71
N VAL A 471 21.99 21.23 2.65
CA VAL A 471 23.43 21.19 2.96
C VAL A 471 23.67 20.87 4.44
N MET A 472 22.86 21.43 5.33
CA MET A 472 22.96 21.16 6.76
C MET A 472 22.64 19.69 7.09
N GLU A 473 21.58 19.13 6.50
CA GLU A 473 21.20 17.73 6.68
C GLU A 473 22.25 16.79 6.07
N ALA A 474 22.80 17.13 4.90
CA ALA A 474 23.90 16.38 4.30
C ALA A 474 25.13 16.33 5.21
N LYS A 475 25.50 17.46 5.85
CA LYS A 475 26.58 17.50 6.85
C LYS A 475 26.29 16.65 8.08
N GLN A 476 25.02 16.53 8.50
CA GLN A 476 24.65 15.66 9.62
C GLN A 476 24.77 14.19 9.24
N ILE A 477 24.30 13.80 8.05
CA ILE A 477 24.41 12.44 7.54
C ILE A 477 25.88 12.01 7.45
N VAL A 478 26.74 12.86 6.88
CA VAL A 478 28.18 12.58 6.73
C VAL A 478 28.92 12.51 8.07
N ARG A 479 28.38 13.09 9.14
CA ARG A 479 28.96 12.96 10.50
C ARG A 479 28.50 11.71 11.23
N ALA A 480 27.38 11.12 10.81
CA ALA A 480 26.77 9.95 11.42
C ALA A 480 27.23 8.65 10.74
N ASP A 481 27.49 8.71 9.43
CA ASP A 481 28.24 7.70 8.68
C ASP A 481 29.74 7.76 9.04
#